data_AF-A0A2S6IL60-F1
#
_entry.id   AF-A0A2S6IL60-F1
#
_cell.length_a   1.000
_cell.length_b   1.000
_cell.length_c   1.000
_cell.angle_alpha   90.00
_cell.angle_beta   90.00
_cell.angle_gamma   90.00
#
_symmetry.space_group_name_H-M   'P 1'
#
loop_
_entity.id
_entity.type
_entity.pdbx_description
1 polymer ?
#
loop_
_entity_poly.entity_id
_entity_poly.type
_entity_poly.pdbx_seq_one_letter_code
_entity_poly.pdbx_strand_id
1 'polypeptide(L)'
;MKNLVVVLIVAITLASCSSYQKALKSEDNAVKVAMIDTLFAKGKYGKSLMLFEQIIPVYRGTDSAAPMAIKYAKALYEDKSYVNSAYQYERFIQSHPANPNAELALFMAAKSHYQMSPIYSKDQNDTNIALAKLQEYINLYPSGQFADETNLLVDELRSKLDKKAYETAKQYHHFGNFRGGYISAISAFENFIVDHPGSEYQDDAQYYLLESQYEYAMNSFSNLVPERLALAKKYYDTFAKRYPDSEYKEDADNIHAKIEDYNSKNTSKI
;
A
#
# COMPACT_ATOMS: atom_id res chain seq x y z
N MET A 1 -7.39 44.04 42.71
CA MET A 1 -6.19 43.22 42.47
C MET A 1 -6.43 42.09 41.46
N LYS A 2 -7.48 41.27 41.60
CA LYS A 2 -7.82 40.18 40.66
C LYS A 2 -7.99 40.65 39.19
N ASN A 3 -8.67 41.78 38.97
CA ASN A 3 -8.88 42.34 37.62
C ASN A 3 -7.59 42.93 37.01
N LEU A 4 -6.67 43.44 37.83
CA LEU A 4 -5.35 43.91 37.39
C LEU A 4 -4.45 42.76 36.96
N VAL A 5 -4.51 41.62 37.66
CA VAL A 5 -3.77 40.40 37.28
C VAL A 5 -4.30 39.83 35.96
N VAL A 6 -5.61 39.82 35.73
CA VAL A 6 -6.19 39.37 34.45
C VAL A 6 -5.79 40.30 33.30
N VAL A 7 -5.82 41.63 33.50
CA VAL A 7 -5.37 42.60 32.49
C VAL A 7 -3.87 42.45 32.21
N LEU A 8 -3.04 42.19 33.23
CA LEU A 8 -1.61 41.95 33.06
C LEU A 8 -1.33 40.65 32.28
N ILE A 9 -2.06 39.57 32.59
CA ILE A 9 -1.93 38.28 31.87
C ILE A 9 -2.36 38.44 30.41
N VAL A 10 -3.45 39.15 30.14
CA VAL A 10 -3.91 39.44 28.77
C VAL A 10 -2.92 40.37 28.04
N ALA A 11 -2.32 41.34 28.71
CA ALA A 11 -1.29 42.20 28.12
C ALA A 11 -0.01 41.41 27.80
N ILE A 12 0.39 40.46 28.64
CA ILE A 12 1.57 39.59 28.42
C ILE A 12 1.33 38.63 27.25
N THR A 13 0.12 38.09 27.07
CA THR A 13 -0.21 37.24 25.91
C THR A 13 -0.28 38.03 24.61
N LEU A 14 -0.71 39.30 24.65
CA LEU A 14 -0.76 40.20 23.49
C LEU A 14 0.63 40.76 23.09
N ALA A 15 1.57 40.89 24.04
CA ALA A 15 2.93 41.38 23.77
C ALA A 15 3.86 40.32 23.13
N SER A 16 3.46 39.05 23.12
CA SER A 16 4.25 37.97 22.52
C SER A 16 4.03 37.90 21.00
N CYS A 17 4.53 38.91 20.27
CA CYS A 17 4.76 38.77 18.84
C CYS A 17 5.85 37.72 18.64
N SER A 18 5.44 36.47 18.40
CA SER A 18 6.37 35.36 18.22
C SER A 18 7.37 35.66 17.10
N SER A 19 8.61 35.19 17.25
CA SER A 19 9.64 35.30 16.21
C SER A 19 9.15 34.79 14.86
N TYR A 20 8.27 33.78 14.85
CA TYR A 20 7.56 33.30 13.66
C TYR A 20 6.71 34.39 12.98
N GLN A 21 5.87 35.10 13.73
CA GLN A 21 5.04 36.18 13.17
C GLN A 21 5.88 37.35 12.65
N LYS A 22 7.01 37.64 13.31
CA LYS A 22 7.98 38.63 12.81
C LYS A 22 8.59 38.20 11.47
N ALA A 23 8.99 36.93 11.35
CA ALA A 23 9.55 36.40 10.10
C ALA A 23 8.52 36.35 8.98
N LEU A 24 7.28 35.92 9.27
CA LEU A 24 6.20 35.82 8.28
C LEU A 24 5.82 37.17 7.67
N LYS A 25 5.94 38.26 8.44
CA LYS A 25 5.67 39.64 8.01
C LYS A 25 6.92 40.39 7.53
N SER A 26 8.09 39.75 7.56
CA SER A 26 9.33 40.40 7.14
C SER A 26 9.37 40.51 5.62
N GLU A 27 9.91 41.60 5.09
CA GLU A 27 10.26 41.72 3.68
C GLU A 27 11.64 41.10 3.38
N ASP A 28 12.42 40.78 4.41
CA ASP A 28 13.72 40.14 4.28
C ASP A 28 13.59 38.61 4.16
N ASN A 29 13.91 38.10 2.97
CA ASN A 29 13.86 36.67 2.68
C ASN A 29 14.89 35.86 3.48
N ALA A 30 16.00 36.44 3.91
CA ALA A 30 16.98 35.75 4.76
C ALA A 30 16.39 35.46 6.15
N VAL A 31 15.59 36.39 6.70
CA VAL A 31 14.87 36.18 7.97
C VAL A 31 13.88 35.02 7.85
N LYS A 32 13.19 34.91 6.71
CA LYS A 32 12.25 33.79 6.45
C LYS A 32 12.99 32.45 6.36
N VAL A 33 14.12 32.40 5.64
CA VAL A 33 14.94 31.18 5.54
C VAL A 33 15.47 30.74 6.91
N ALA A 34 16.03 31.66 7.70
CA ALA A 34 16.51 31.34 9.04
C ALA A 34 15.37 30.82 9.97
N MET A 35 14.16 31.37 9.81
CA MET A 35 12.99 30.87 10.52
C MET A 35 12.56 29.48 10.04
N ILE A 36 12.61 29.20 8.74
CA ILE A 36 12.36 27.85 8.21
C ILE A 36 13.33 26.86 8.86
N ASP A 37 14.62 27.16 8.91
CA ASP A 37 15.62 26.29 9.55
C ASP A 37 15.29 26.02 11.02
N THR A 38 14.91 27.08 11.74
CA THR A 38 14.48 27.00 13.14
C THR A 38 13.23 26.13 13.32
N LEU A 39 12.28 26.20 12.39
CA LEU A 39 11.06 25.40 12.42
C LEU A 39 11.34 23.93 12.08
N PHE A 40 12.22 23.66 11.12
CA PHE A 40 12.69 22.31 10.78
C PHE A 40 13.34 21.61 11.97
N ALA A 41 14.24 22.31 12.66
CA ALA A 41 14.88 21.78 13.87
C ALA A 41 13.87 21.48 15.00
N LYS A 42 12.68 22.07 14.95
CA LYS A 42 11.59 21.87 15.91
C LYS A 42 10.48 20.94 15.39
N GLY A 43 10.63 20.34 14.21
CA GLY A 43 9.61 19.50 13.56
C GLY A 43 8.32 20.23 13.19
N LYS A 44 8.34 21.57 13.07
CA LYS A 44 7.16 22.40 12.79
C LYS A 44 6.98 22.64 11.29
N TYR A 45 6.78 21.55 10.53
CA TYR A 45 6.77 21.57 9.07
C TYR A 45 5.62 22.41 8.48
N GLY A 46 4.38 22.24 8.92
CA GLY A 46 3.27 23.07 8.47
C GLY A 46 3.49 24.58 8.61
N LYS A 47 4.15 25.05 9.70
CA LYS A 47 4.53 26.47 9.84
C LYS A 47 5.63 26.88 8.87
N SER A 48 6.54 25.98 8.54
CA SER A 48 7.60 26.26 7.58
C SER A 48 7.05 26.36 6.15
N LEU A 49 6.00 25.59 5.81
CA LEU A 49 5.35 25.64 4.50
C LEU A 49 4.79 27.03 4.19
N MET A 50 4.18 27.70 5.18
CA MET A 50 3.69 29.09 5.01
C MET A 50 4.80 30.08 4.65
N LEU A 51 6.02 29.86 5.14
CA LEU A 51 7.18 30.69 4.78
C LEU A 51 7.74 30.31 3.41
N PHE A 52 7.76 29.01 3.09
CA PHE A 52 8.19 28.52 1.78
C PHE A 52 7.36 29.10 0.63
N GLU A 53 6.04 29.16 0.78
CA GLU A 53 5.13 29.72 -0.22
C GLU A 53 5.51 31.16 -0.62
N GLN A 54 6.02 31.95 0.33
CA GLN A 54 6.43 33.33 0.06
C GLN A 54 7.80 33.44 -0.60
N ILE A 55 8.70 32.47 -0.37
CA ILE A 55 10.10 32.60 -0.80
C ILE A 55 10.45 31.76 -2.04
N ILE A 56 9.70 30.70 -2.35
CA ILE A 56 9.97 29.83 -3.52
C ILE A 56 10.09 30.62 -4.82
N PRO A 57 9.24 31.63 -5.12
CA PRO A 57 9.38 32.41 -6.35
C PRO A 57 10.71 33.16 -6.44
N VAL A 58 11.24 33.62 -5.29
CA VAL A 58 12.45 34.43 -5.22
C VAL A 58 13.71 33.63 -5.54
N TYR A 59 13.76 32.37 -5.10
CA TYR A 59 14.95 31.53 -5.27
C TYR A 59 15.03 30.82 -6.63
N ARG A 60 14.02 30.96 -7.49
CA ARG A 60 14.01 30.35 -8.82
C ARG A 60 15.16 30.90 -9.67
N GLY A 61 15.96 30.01 -10.27
CA GLY A 61 17.09 30.39 -11.11
C GLY A 61 18.34 30.85 -10.35
N THR A 62 18.34 30.76 -9.01
CA THR A 62 19.52 31.01 -8.17
C THR A 62 20.19 29.71 -7.75
N ASP A 63 21.42 29.77 -7.25
CA ASP A 63 22.14 28.59 -6.70
C ASP A 63 21.39 27.92 -5.54
N SER A 64 20.55 28.68 -4.83
CA SER A 64 19.71 28.19 -3.73
C SER A 64 18.43 27.49 -4.21
N ALA A 65 18.13 27.48 -5.51
CA ALA A 65 16.91 26.87 -6.05
C ALA A 65 16.78 25.39 -5.68
N ALA A 66 17.84 24.61 -5.93
CA ALA A 66 17.84 23.17 -5.68
C ALA A 66 17.77 22.82 -4.18
N PRO A 67 18.60 23.39 -3.28
CA PRO A 67 18.48 23.15 -1.84
C PRO A 67 17.11 23.54 -1.27
N MET A 68 16.53 24.67 -1.71
CA MET A 68 15.21 25.10 -1.25
C MET A 68 14.10 24.17 -1.74
N ALA A 69 14.16 23.70 -2.98
CA ALA A 69 13.17 22.79 -3.55
C ALA A 69 13.10 21.45 -2.80
N ILE A 70 14.25 20.82 -2.52
CA ILE A 70 14.30 19.58 -1.72
C ILE A 70 13.78 19.81 -0.32
N LYS A 71 14.18 20.91 0.32
CA LYS A 71 13.75 21.20 1.68
C LYS A 71 12.25 21.42 1.75
N TYR A 72 11.68 22.11 0.76
CA TYR A 72 10.24 22.29 0.64
C TYR A 72 9.50 20.96 0.45
N ALA A 73 9.96 20.11 -0.48
CA ALA A 73 9.39 18.78 -0.68
C ALA A 73 9.45 17.94 0.59
N LYS A 74 10.56 18.02 1.34
CA LYS A 74 10.69 17.37 2.66
C LYS A 74 9.67 17.89 3.67
N ALA A 75 9.46 19.21 3.78
CA ALA A 75 8.43 19.74 4.67
C ALA A 75 7.04 19.22 4.31
N LEU A 76 6.71 19.10 3.01
CA LEU A 76 5.43 18.55 2.56
C LEU A 76 5.27 17.09 2.98
N TYR A 77 6.32 16.27 2.83
CA TYR A 77 6.29 14.87 3.27
C TYR A 77 6.03 14.76 4.78
N GLU A 78 6.78 15.52 5.58
CA GLU A 78 6.71 15.45 7.05
C GLU A 78 5.39 16.03 7.60
N ASP A 79 4.78 16.97 6.86
CA ASP A 79 3.43 17.48 7.13
C ASP A 79 2.33 16.54 6.62
N LYS A 80 2.69 15.38 6.06
CA LYS A 80 1.80 14.36 5.46
C LYS A 80 1.03 14.83 4.23
N SER A 81 1.50 15.91 3.59
CA SER A 81 1.00 16.38 2.31
C SER A 81 1.62 15.56 1.16
N TYR A 82 1.34 14.26 1.15
CA TYR A 82 2.07 13.30 0.30
C TYR A 82 1.89 13.54 -1.19
N VAL A 83 0.69 13.95 -1.64
CA VAL A 83 0.44 14.34 -3.05
C VAL A 83 1.38 15.47 -3.47
N ASN A 84 1.45 16.53 -2.66
CA ASN A 84 2.28 17.69 -2.96
C ASN A 84 3.77 17.34 -2.83
N SER A 85 4.14 16.52 -1.84
CA SER A 85 5.49 16.02 -1.66
C SER A 85 5.97 15.27 -2.90
N ALA A 86 5.20 14.27 -3.36
CA ALA A 86 5.50 13.49 -4.56
C ALA A 86 5.74 14.42 -5.75
N TYR A 87 4.79 15.33 -6.00
CA TYR A 87 4.88 16.30 -7.09
C TYR A 87 6.14 17.17 -7.04
N GLN A 88 6.50 17.71 -5.86
CA GLN A 88 7.69 18.55 -5.75
C GLN A 88 9.00 17.77 -5.90
N TYR A 89 9.07 16.52 -5.40
CA TYR A 89 10.22 15.66 -5.63
C TYR A 89 10.36 15.25 -7.10
N GLU A 90 9.28 14.88 -7.78
CA GLU A 90 9.28 14.58 -9.22
C GLU A 90 9.73 15.78 -10.04
N ARG A 91 9.21 16.97 -9.72
CA ARG A 91 9.62 18.22 -10.35
C ARG A 91 11.10 18.53 -10.09
N PHE A 92 11.62 18.21 -8.90
CA PHE A 92 13.04 18.38 -8.59
C PHE A 92 13.91 17.53 -9.52
N ILE A 93 13.57 16.25 -9.71
CA ILE A 93 14.32 15.33 -10.58
C ILE A 93 14.31 15.82 -12.03
N GLN A 94 13.17 16.29 -12.52
CA GLN A 94 13.04 16.84 -13.88
C GLN A 94 13.89 18.09 -14.10
N SER A 95 13.95 18.96 -13.08
CA SER A 95 14.67 20.25 -13.18
C SER A 95 16.16 20.15 -12.84
N HIS A 96 16.56 19.16 -12.05
CA HIS A 96 17.93 19.00 -11.57
C HIS A 96 18.43 17.53 -11.65
N PRO A 97 18.40 16.90 -12.83
CA PRO A 97 18.68 15.46 -12.97
C PRO A 97 20.11 15.06 -12.57
N ALA A 98 21.09 15.97 -12.69
CA ALA A 98 22.49 15.74 -12.32
C ALA A 98 22.81 16.15 -10.86
N ASN A 99 21.81 16.56 -10.07
CA ASN A 99 22.06 16.96 -8.69
C ASN A 99 22.42 15.74 -7.82
N PRO A 100 23.35 15.85 -6.85
CA PRO A 100 23.69 14.75 -5.94
C PRO A 100 22.49 14.17 -5.17
N ASN A 101 21.42 14.95 -5.00
CA ASN A 101 20.20 14.51 -4.33
C ASN A 101 19.13 13.94 -5.28
N ALA A 102 19.44 13.71 -6.57
CA ALA A 102 18.47 13.17 -7.53
C ALA A 102 17.96 11.79 -7.10
N GLU A 103 18.84 10.94 -6.58
CA GLU A 103 18.48 9.62 -6.04
C GLU A 103 17.52 9.75 -4.84
N LEU A 104 17.88 10.58 -3.85
CA LEU A 104 17.02 10.87 -2.69
C LEU A 104 15.65 11.38 -3.12
N ALA A 105 15.61 12.30 -4.10
CA ALA A 105 14.35 12.84 -4.59
C ALA A 105 13.50 11.76 -5.27
N LEU A 106 14.08 10.87 -6.07
CA LEU A 106 13.35 9.77 -6.71
C LEU A 106 12.77 8.81 -5.66
N PHE A 107 13.59 8.42 -4.69
CA PHE A 107 13.13 7.59 -3.58
C PHE A 107 12.00 8.26 -2.80
N MET A 108 12.15 9.53 -2.41
CA MET A 108 11.14 10.25 -1.63
C MET A 108 9.86 10.54 -2.42
N ALA A 109 9.93 10.70 -3.74
CA ALA A 109 8.75 10.74 -4.60
C ALA A 109 7.99 9.41 -4.54
N ALA A 110 8.67 8.28 -4.75
CA ALA A 110 8.07 6.95 -4.68
C ALA A 110 7.51 6.66 -3.27
N LYS A 111 8.26 6.99 -2.22
CA LYS A 111 7.83 6.84 -0.83
C LYS A 111 6.61 7.71 -0.50
N SER A 112 6.50 8.90 -1.08
CA SER A 112 5.30 9.74 -0.95
C SER A 112 4.08 9.06 -1.58
N HIS A 113 4.22 8.44 -2.75
CA HIS A 113 3.15 7.62 -3.35
C HIS A 113 2.79 6.41 -2.50
N TYR A 114 3.78 5.72 -1.94
CA TYR A 114 3.55 4.62 -0.99
C TYR A 114 2.67 5.06 0.19
N GLN A 115 2.88 6.25 0.75
CA GLN A 115 2.08 6.77 1.87
C GLN A 115 0.62 7.06 1.50
N MET A 116 0.30 7.20 0.20
CA MET A 116 -1.07 7.38 -0.29
C MET A 116 -1.80 6.05 -0.47
N SER A 117 -1.08 4.93 -0.48
CA SER A 117 -1.67 3.60 -0.64
C SER A 117 -2.63 3.28 0.52
N PRO A 118 -3.92 3.03 0.24
CA PRO A 118 -4.91 2.79 1.28
C PRO A 118 -4.80 1.36 1.86
N ILE A 119 -5.63 1.08 2.86
CA ILE A 119 -5.85 -0.29 3.37
C ILE A 119 -6.35 -1.22 2.25
N TYR A 120 -6.06 -2.53 2.36
CA TYR A 120 -6.33 -3.53 1.31
C TYR A 120 -7.79 -3.58 0.82
N SER A 121 -8.76 -3.31 1.70
CA SER A 121 -10.18 -3.41 1.38
C SER A 121 -10.69 -2.31 0.44
N LYS A 122 -9.96 -1.19 0.30
CA LYS A 122 -10.33 -0.07 -0.59
C LYS A 122 -9.80 -0.25 -2.02
N ASP A 123 -10.19 0.64 -2.93
CA ASP A 123 -9.58 0.74 -4.26
C ASP A 123 -8.05 0.89 -4.17
N GLN A 124 -7.31 0.22 -5.04
CA GLN A 124 -5.85 0.08 -4.95
C GLN A 124 -5.12 0.85 -6.07
N ASN A 125 -5.76 1.82 -6.73
CA ASN A 125 -5.10 2.61 -7.77
C ASN A 125 -3.80 3.28 -7.26
N ASP A 126 -3.85 3.94 -6.09
CA ASP A 126 -2.67 4.57 -5.49
C ASP A 126 -1.58 3.57 -5.10
N THR A 127 -1.96 2.34 -4.73
CA THR A 127 -1.02 1.23 -4.47
C THR A 127 -0.26 0.84 -5.73
N ASN A 128 -0.96 0.72 -6.86
CA ASN A 128 -0.33 0.38 -8.14
C ASN A 128 0.57 1.50 -8.65
N ILE A 129 0.16 2.77 -8.46
CA ILE A 129 1.02 3.93 -8.77
C ILE A 129 2.30 3.88 -7.91
N ALA A 130 2.17 3.62 -6.61
CA ALA A 130 3.31 3.52 -5.72
C ALA A 130 4.27 2.39 -6.13
N LEU A 131 3.75 1.19 -6.46
CA LEU A 131 4.56 0.08 -6.97
C LEU A 131 5.31 0.46 -8.24
N ALA A 132 4.65 1.13 -9.19
CA ALA A 132 5.32 1.60 -10.41
C ALA A 132 6.46 2.57 -10.09
N LYS A 133 6.25 3.51 -9.16
CA LYS A 133 7.27 4.48 -8.75
C LYS A 133 8.44 3.87 -7.97
N LEU A 134 8.17 2.90 -7.10
CA LEU A 134 9.23 2.15 -6.43
C LEU A 134 10.03 1.31 -7.43
N GLN A 135 9.37 0.70 -8.43
CA GLN A 135 10.06 -0.01 -9.50
C GLN A 135 10.90 0.91 -10.38
N GLU A 136 10.45 2.14 -10.67
CA GLU A 136 11.26 3.17 -11.34
C GLU A 136 12.56 3.42 -10.57
N TYR A 137 12.50 3.53 -9.22
CA TYR A 137 13.70 3.68 -8.39
C TYR A 137 14.62 2.45 -8.49
N ILE A 138 14.10 1.23 -8.34
CA ILE A 138 14.89 -0.01 -8.42
C ILE A 138 15.58 -0.13 -9.78
N ASN A 139 14.89 0.23 -10.87
CA ASN A 139 15.45 0.15 -12.21
C ASN A 139 16.61 1.14 -12.43
N LEU A 140 16.52 2.33 -11.84
CA LEU A 140 17.54 3.37 -12.01
C LEU A 140 18.70 3.24 -11.02
N TYR A 141 18.41 2.81 -9.80
CA TYR A 141 19.37 2.68 -8.68
C TYR A 141 19.29 1.29 -8.04
N PRO A 142 19.61 0.20 -8.78
CA PRO A 142 19.48 -1.17 -8.29
C PRO A 142 20.36 -1.49 -7.08
N SER A 143 21.47 -0.76 -6.91
CA SER A 143 22.37 -0.81 -5.75
C SER A 143 22.48 0.54 -5.04
N GLY A 144 21.42 1.35 -5.14
CA GLY A 144 21.32 2.67 -4.53
C GLY A 144 21.26 2.64 -3.01
N GLN A 145 21.43 3.81 -2.40
CA GLN A 145 21.38 4.01 -0.95
C GLN A 145 20.05 3.53 -0.33
N PHE A 146 18.95 3.60 -1.07
CA PHE A 146 17.60 3.26 -0.60
C PHE A 146 17.06 1.97 -1.25
N ALA A 147 17.90 1.15 -1.89
CA ALA A 147 17.48 -0.07 -2.58
C ALA A 147 16.79 -1.07 -1.63
N ASP A 148 17.41 -1.35 -0.48
CA ASP A 148 16.85 -2.29 0.51
C ASP A 148 15.50 -1.79 1.07
N GLU A 149 15.42 -0.50 1.44
CA GLU A 149 14.17 0.09 1.92
C GLU A 149 13.09 0.07 0.83
N THR A 150 13.45 0.33 -0.43
CA THR A 150 12.51 0.29 -1.55
C THR A 150 11.94 -1.12 -1.76
N ASN A 151 12.77 -2.16 -1.66
CA ASN A 151 12.32 -3.55 -1.77
C ASN A 151 11.34 -3.91 -0.65
N LEU A 152 11.60 -3.50 0.60
CA LEU A 152 10.65 -3.70 1.71
C LEU A 152 9.30 -3.03 1.44
N LEU A 153 9.29 -1.78 0.94
CA LEU A 153 8.06 -1.08 0.59
C LEU A 153 7.31 -1.79 -0.55
N VAL A 154 8.02 -2.33 -1.55
CA VAL A 154 7.41 -3.12 -2.63
C VAL A 154 6.75 -4.38 -2.07
N ASP A 155 7.44 -5.11 -1.20
CA ASP A 155 6.92 -6.34 -0.60
C ASP A 155 5.66 -6.06 0.22
N GLU A 156 5.65 -5.01 1.05
CA GLU A 156 4.47 -4.61 1.82
C GLU A 156 3.26 -4.26 0.94
N LEU A 157 3.47 -3.54 -0.18
CA LEU A 157 2.40 -3.23 -1.11
C LEU A 157 1.90 -4.46 -1.87
N ARG A 158 2.79 -5.40 -2.23
CA ARG A 158 2.41 -6.67 -2.85
C ARG A 158 1.60 -7.54 -1.90
N SER A 159 2.05 -7.73 -0.66
CA SER A 159 1.29 -8.47 0.37
C SER A 159 -0.10 -7.87 0.60
N LYS A 160 -0.26 -6.55 0.46
CA LYS A 160 -1.55 -5.88 0.54
C LYS A 160 -2.47 -6.22 -0.63
N LEU A 161 -1.93 -6.29 -1.85
CA LEU A 161 -2.69 -6.71 -3.04
C LEU A 161 -3.07 -8.19 -2.96
N ASP A 162 -2.14 -9.05 -2.54
CA ASP A 162 -2.38 -10.47 -2.28
C ASP A 162 -3.54 -10.66 -1.30
N LYS A 163 -3.48 -10.00 -0.14
CA LYS A 163 -4.54 -10.07 0.87
C LYS A 163 -5.89 -9.65 0.29
N LYS A 164 -5.93 -8.58 -0.51
CA LYS A 164 -7.18 -8.13 -1.15
C LYS A 164 -7.73 -9.21 -2.09
N ALA A 165 -6.89 -9.79 -2.94
CA ALA A 165 -7.31 -10.78 -3.91
C ALA A 165 -7.81 -12.06 -3.21
N TYR A 166 -7.06 -12.55 -2.22
CA TYR A 166 -7.44 -13.71 -1.41
C TYR A 166 -8.76 -13.49 -0.66
N GLU A 167 -8.91 -12.38 0.08
CA GLU A 167 -10.14 -12.09 0.83
C GLU A 167 -11.35 -11.92 -0.08
N THR A 168 -11.15 -11.39 -1.29
CA THR A 168 -12.21 -11.29 -2.30
C THR A 168 -12.67 -12.67 -2.77
N ALA A 169 -11.72 -13.57 -3.07
CA ALA A 169 -12.03 -14.96 -3.44
C ALA A 169 -12.73 -15.71 -2.30
N LYS A 170 -12.24 -15.54 -1.07
CA LYS A 170 -12.84 -16.11 0.15
C LYS A 170 -14.26 -15.59 0.40
N GLN A 171 -14.52 -14.32 0.11
CA GLN A 171 -15.87 -13.77 0.18
C GLN A 171 -16.83 -14.45 -0.81
N TYR A 172 -16.40 -14.71 -2.05
CA TYR A 172 -17.22 -15.48 -3.00
C TYR A 172 -17.51 -16.90 -2.51
N HIS A 173 -16.52 -17.55 -1.92
CA HIS A 173 -16.68 -18.87 -1.31
C HIS A 173 -17.72 -18.85 -0.20
N HIS A 174 -17.66 -17.87 0.72
CA HIS A 174 -18.61 -17.73 1.81
C HIS A 174 -20.06 -17.53 1.33
N PHE A 175 -20.25 -16.83 0.22
CA PHE A 175 -21.56 -16.69 -0.44
C PHE A 175 -21.87 -17.81 -1.44
N GLY A 176 -21.12 -18.90 -1.43
CA GLY A 176 -21.14 -19.94 -2.46
C GLY A 176 -22.51 -20.52 -2.77
N ASN A 177 -23.31 -20.76 -1.72
CA ASN A 177 -24.68 -21.27 -1.82
C ASN A 177 -25.69 -20.27 -2.43
N PHE A 178 -25.30 -19.01 -2.61
CA PHE A 178 -26.13 -17.96 -3.18
C PHE A 178 -25.55 -17.50 -4.53
N ARG A 179 -26.43 -17.27 -5.50
CA ARG A 179 -26.13 -16.50 -6.73
C ARG A 179 -24.91 -17.00 -7.53
N GLY A 180 -24.58 -18.29 -7.49
CA GLY A 180 -23.42 -18.83 -8.21
C GLY A 180 -22.06 -18.48 -7.58
N GLY A 181 -22.04 -18.20 -6.27
CA GLY A 181 -20.83 -17.81 -5.54
C GLY A 181 -19.67 -18.79 -5.69
N TYR A 182 -19.92 -20.12 -5.71
CA TYR A 182 -18.84 -21.10 -5.87
C TYR A 182 -18.13 -21.00 -7.22
N ILE A 183 -18.85 -20.72 -8.31
CA ILE A 183 -18.23 -20.53 -9.65
C ILE A 183 -17.30 -19.31 -9.61
N SER A 184 -17.75 -18.24 -8.96
CA SER A 184 -16.96 -17.02 -8.80
C SER A 184 -15.75 -17.25 -7.91
N ALA A 185 -15.91 -18.04 -6.84
CA ALA A 185 -14.84 -18.41 -5.91
C ALA A 185 -13.77 -19.25 -6.61
N ILE A 186 -14.18 -20.28 -7.35
CA ILE A 186 -13.28 -21.16 -8.13
C ILE A 186 -12.45 -20.31 -9.09
N SER A 187 -13.09 -19.48 -9.91
CA SER A 187 -12.36 -18.62 -10.86
C SER A 187 -11.44 -17.62 -10.14
N ALA A 188 -11.88 -17.02 -9.03
CA ALA A 188 -11.07 -16.08 -8.28
C ALA A 188 -9.85 -16.74 -7.62
N PHE A 189 -9.99 -17.95 -7.05
CA PHE A 189 -8.87 -18.69 -6.48
C PHE A 189 -7.91 -19.23 -7.55
N GLU A 190 -8.42 -19.68 -8.70
CA GLU A 190 -7.57 -20.07 -9.83
C GLU A 190 -6.70 -18.90 -10.30
N ASN A 191 -7.30 -17.72 -10.48
CA ASN A 191 -6.55 -16.51 -10.82
C ASN A 191 -5.56 -16.15 -9.71
N PHE A 192 -5.99 -16.20 -8.44
CA PHE A 192 -5.12 -15.89 -7.31
C PHE A 192 -3.85 -16.77 -7.29
N ILE A 193 -4.01 -18.08 -7.50
CA ILE A 193 -2.91 -19.04 -7.49
C ILE A 193 -1.89 -18.73 -8.58
N VAL A 194 -2.35 -18.28 -9.75
CA VAL A 194 -1.51 -17.94 -10.92
C VAL A 194 -0.85 -16.57 -10.75
N ASP A 195 -1.61 -15.57 -10.33
CA ASP A 195 -1.18 -14.17 -10.31
C ASP A 195 -0.32 -13.84 -9.07
N HIS A 196 -0.44 -14.61 -7.99
CA HIS A 196 0.23 -14.35 -6.70
C HIS A 196 1.08 -15.54 -6.21
N PRO A 197 1.99 -16.11 -7.02
CA PRO A 197 2.65 -17.40 -6.74
C PRO A 197 3.55 -17.43 -5.48
N GLY A 198 3.97 -16.26 -4.98
CA GLY A 198 4.79 -16.11 -3.78
C GLY A 198 4.00 -15.68 -2.53
N SER A 199 2.67 -15.63 -2.62
CA SER A 199 1.83 -15.18 -1.51
C SER A 199 1.85 -16.14 -0.33
N GLU A 200 1.71 -15.61 0.87
CA GLU A 200 1.50 -16.42 2.09
C GLU A 200 0.16 -17.17 2.07
N TYR A 201 -0.83 -16.72 1.28
CA TYR A 201 -2.16 -17.35 1.20
C TYR A 201 -2.25 -18.47 0.14
N GLN A 202 -1.12 -18.95 -0.36
CA GLN A 202 -1.09 -19.91 -1.47
C GLN A 202 -1.64 -21.29 -1.11
N ASP A 203 -1.45 -21.75 0.13
CA ASP A 203 -2.00 -23.00 0.62
C ASP A 203 -3.49 -22.87 0.96
N ASP A 204 -3.87 -21.82 1.69
CA ASP A 204 -5.28 -21.45 1.93
C ASP A 204 -6.07 -21.40 0.62
N ALA A 205 -5.56 -20.70 -0.40
CA ALA A 205 -6.24 -20.53 -1.67
C ALA A 205 -6.44 -21.87 -2.41
N GLN A 206 -5.47 -22.78 -2.35
CA GLN A 206 -5.63 -24.12 -2.94
C GLN A 206 -6.62 -24.97 -2.15
N TYR A 207 -6.66 -24.86 -0.83
CA TYR A 207 -7.68 -25.52 -0.01
C TYR A 207 -9.08 -24.99 -0.36
N TYR A 208 -9.29 -23.68 -0.32
CA TYR A 208 -10.61 -23.11 -0.62
C TYR A 208 -11.03 -23.30 -2.08
N LEU A 209 -10.09 -23.44 -3.02
CA LEU A 209 -10.38 -23.88 -4.38
C LEU A 209 -10.95 -25.29 -4.41
N LEU A 210 -10.30 -26.24 -3.72
CA LEU A 210 -10.80 -27.62 -3.55
C LEU A 210 -12.20 -27.62 -2.93
N GLU A 211 -12.36 -26.94 -1.80
CA GLU A 211 -13.63 -26.92 -1.06
C GLU A 211 -14.74 -26.28 -1.88
N SER A 212 -14.48 -25.14 -2.54
CA SER A 212 -15.44 -24.49 -3.43
C SER A 212 -15.88 -25.39 -4.58
N GLN A 213 -14.94 -26.13 -5.18
CA GLN A 213 -15.24 -27.05 -6.27
C GLN A 213 -16.03 -28.27 -5.79
N TYR A 214 -15.72 -28.81 -4.61
CA TYR A 214 -16.46 -29.90 -4.00
C TYR A 214 -17.90 -29.46 -3.66
N GLU A 215 -18.07 -28.34 -2.98
CA GLU A 215 -19.39 -27.80 -2.64
C GLU A 215 -20.20 -27.47 -3.89
N TYR A 216 -19.55 -26.90 -4.91
CA TYR A 216 -20.20 -26.71 -6.21
C TYR A 216 -20.71 -28.03 -6.80
N ALA A 217 -19.88 -29.08 -6.79
CA ALA A 217 -20.26 -30.40 -7.27
C ALA A 217 -21.46 -30.95 -6.51
N MET A 218 -21.45 -30.91 -5.18
CA MET A 218 -22.51 -31.48 -4.34
C MET A 218 -23.85 -30.73 -4.46
N ASN A 219 -23.81 -29.45 -4.80
CA ASN A 219 -25.00 -28.63 -5.06
C ASN A 219 -25.44 -28.66 -6.54
N SER A 220 -24.92 -29.59 -7.35
CA SER A 220 -25.21 -29.71 -8.78
C SER A 220 -26.32 -30.71 -9.11
N PHE A 221 -26.85 -30.63 -10.33
CA PHE A 221 -27.65 -31.72 -10.90
C PHE A 221 -26.83 -33.01 -10.95
N SER A 222 -27.48 -34.14 -10.67
CA SER A 222 -26.84 -35.46 -10.50
C SER A 222 -25.94 -35.87 -11.67
N ASN A 223 -26.30 -35.50 -12.90
CA ASN A 223 -25.52 -35.79 -14.11
C ASN A 223 -24.22 -34.96 -14.22
N LEU A 224 -24.10 -33.85 -13.50
CA LEU A 224 -22.91 -32.98 -13.49
C LEU A 224 -21.96 -33.29 -12.31
N VAL A 225 -22.46 -33.97 -11.28
CA VAL A 225 -21.69 -34.28 -10.06
C VAL A 225 -20.40 -35.06 -10.38
N PRO A 226 -20.40 -36.13 -11.20
CA PRO A 226 -19.19 -36.93 -11.41
C PRO A 226 -18.04 -36.13 -12.02
N GLU A 227 -18.33 -35.32 -13.04
CA GLU A 227 -17.32 -34.48 -13.70
C GLU A 227 -16.76 -33.42 -12.73
N ARG A 228 -17.63 -32.80 -11.93
CA ARG A 228 -17.22 -31.76 -10.97
C ARG A 228 -16.43 -32.32 -9.79
N LEU A 229 -16.77 -33.51 -9.30
CA LEU A 229 -15.98 -34.21 -8.28
C LEU A 229 -14.63 -34.69 -8.82
N ALA A 230 -14.56 -35.10 -10.09
CA ALA A 230 -13.27 -35.42 -10.72
C ALA A 230 -12.35 -34.19 -10.77
N LEU A 231 -12.88 -32.98 -11.00
CA LEU A 231 -12.11 -31.75 -10.90
C LEU A 231 -11.72 -31.42 -9.45
N ALA A 232 -12.63 -31.57 -8.48
CA ALA A 232 -12.31 -31.41 -7.06
C ALA A 232 -11.15 -32.32 -6.65
N LYS A 233 -11.17 -33.59 -7.07
CA LYS A 233 -10.09 -34.54 -6.80
C LYS A 233 -8.75 -34.05 -7.36
N LYS A 234 -8.72 -33.48 -8.57
CA LYS A 234 -7.48 -32.90 -9.13
C LYS A 234 -6.92 -31.75 -8.30
N TYR A 235 -7.80 -30.88 -7.77
CA TYR A 235 -7.37 -29.82 -6.86
C TYR A 235 -6.84 -30.40 -5.54
N TYR A 236 -7.49 -31.42 -4.99
CA TYR A 236 -6.96 -32.14 -3.82
C TYR A 236 -5.58 -32.75 -4.09
N ASP A 237 -5.41 -33.48 -5.21
CA ASP A 237 -4.13 -34.12 -5.54
C ASP A 237 -3.00 -33.08 -5.68
N THR A 238 -3.34 -31.87 -6.15
CA THR A 238 -2.40 -30.74 -6.24
C THR A 238 -2.08 -30.18 -4.84
N PHE A 239 -3.10 -29.91 -4.03
CA PHE A 239 -2.96 -29.40 -2.67
C PHE A 239 -2.14 -30.35 -1.79
N ALA A 240 -2.52 -31.64 -1.73
CA ALA A 240 -1.85 -32.64 -0.91
C ALA A 240 -0.38 -32.86 -1.32
N LYS A 241 -0.06 -32.67 -2.60
CA LYS A 241 1.32 -32.73 -3.10
C LYS A 241 2.13 -31.49 -2.75
N ARG A 242 1.56 -30.29 -2.87
CA ARG A 242 2.28 -29.02 -2.70
C ARG A 242 2.38 -28.60 -1.24
N TYR A 243 1.35 -28.87 -0.44
CA TYR A 243 1.20 -28.39 0.93
C TYR A 243 0.83 -29.52 1.90
N PRO A 244 1.69 -30.55 2.05
CA PRO A 244 1.43 -31.67 2.94
C PRO A 244 1.32 -31.25 4.42
N ASP A 245 1.93 -30.12 4.79
CA ASP A 245 2.01 -29.61 6.16
C ASP A 245 1.08 -28.40 6.42
N SER A 246 0.17 -28.09 5.48
CA SER A 246 -0.80 -27.00 5.67
C SER A 246 -1.77 -27.28 6.82
N GLU A 247 -2.25 -26.23 7.48
CA GLU A 247 -3.28 -26.35 8.53
C GLU A 247 -4.57 -26.99 8.02
N TYR A 248 -4.85 -26.87 6.71
CA TYR A 248 -6.05 -27.44 6.08
C TYR A 248 -5.89 -28.89 5.63
N LYS A 249 -4.78 -29.57 5.97
CA LYS A 249 -4.50 -30.93 5.49
C LYS A 249 -5.59 -31.93 5.85
N GLU A 250 -6.04 -31.92 7.11
CA GLU A 250 -7.07 -32.83 7.60
C GLU A 250 -8.41 -32.58 6.90
N ASP A 251 -8.79 -31.32 6.73
CA ASP A 251 -10.03 -30.94 6.05
C ASP A 251 -10.02 -31.34 4.56
N ALA A 252 -8.88 -31.14 3.88
CA ALA A 252 -8.70 -31.57 2.50
C ALA A 252 -8.81 -33.11 2.35
N ASP A 253 -8.21 -33.87 3.27
CA ASP A 253 -8.30 -35.34 3.30
C ASP A 253 -9.74 -35.81 3.53
N ASN A 254 -10.47 -35.11 4.40
CA ASN A 254 -11.89 -35.38 4.66
C ASN A 254 -12.74 -35.14 3.40
N ILE A 255 -12.47 -34.08 2.64
CA ILE A 255 -13.14 -33.84 1.35
C ILE A 255 -12.81 -34.97 0.36
N HIS A 256 -11.54 -35.38 0.26
CA HIS A 256 -11.14 -36.48 -0.62
C HIS A 256 -11.84 -37.80 -0.25
N ALA A 257 -11.93 -38.13 1.04
CA ALA A 257 -12.65 -39.32 1.50
C ALA A 257 -14.13 -39.30 1.11
N LYS A 258 -14.80 -38.14 1.18
CA LYS A 258 -16.19 -37.97 0.73
C LYS A 258 -16.33 -38.16 -0.78
N ILE A 259 -15.36 -37.68 -1.57
CA ILE A 259 -15.32 -37.91 -3.03
C ILE A 259 -15.24 -39.41 -3.35
N GLU A 260 -14.33 -40.13 -2.68
CA GLU A 260 -14.15 -41.58 -2.89
C GLU A 260 -15.38 -42.39 -2.45
N ASP A 261 -16.00 -42.03 -1.32
CA ASP A 261 -17.25 -42.64 -0.86
C ASP A 261 -18.38 -42.43 -1.89
N TYR A 262 -18.55 -41.21 -2.41
CA TYR A 262 -19.52 -40.93 -3.47
C TYR A 262 -19.27 -41.80 -4.71
N ASN A 263 -18.01 -41.89 -5.17
CA ASN A 263 -17.66 -42.68 -6.34
C ASN A 263 -17.99 -44.16 -6.12
N SER A 264 -17.58 -44.74 -4.99
CA SER A 264 -17.83 -46.16 -4.68
C SER A 264 -19.33 -46.55 -4.72
N LYS A 265 -20.20 -45.64 -4.26
CA LYS A 265 -21.67 -45.84 -4.21
C LYS A 265 -22.36 -45.67 -5.56
N ASN A 266 -21.72 -45.00 -6.52
CA ASN A 266 -22.33 -44.66 -7.81
C ASN A 266 -21.69 -45.40 -8.99
N THR A 267 -20.47 -45.94 -8.85
CA THR A 267 -19.87 -46.86 -9.83
C THR A 267 -20.54 -48.24 -9.81
N SER A 268 -21.19 -48.62 -8.70
CA SER A 268 -21.89 -49.90 -8.52
C SER A 268 -23.32 -49.94 -9.10
N LYS A 269 -23.75 -48.90 -9.84
CA LYS A 269 -25.11 -48.76 -10.41
C LYS A 269 -25.16 -48.76 -11.95
N ILE A 270 -24.06 -49.10 -12.61
CA ILE A 270 -23.96 -49.30 -14.07
C ILE A 270 -23.58 -50.75 -14.32
#